data_AF-A0A2E6PJX9-F1
#
_entry.id   AF-A0A2E6PJX9-F1
#
_cell.length_a   1.000
_cell.length_b   1.000
_cell.length_c   1.000
_cell.angle_alpha   90.00
_cell.angle_beta   90.00
_cell.angle_gamma   90.00
#
_symmetry.space_group_name_H-M   'P 1'
#
loop_
_entity.id
_entity.type
_entity.pdbx_description
1 polymer ?
#
loop_
_entity_poly.entity_id
_entity_poly.type
_entity_poly.pdbx_seq_one_letter_code
_entity_poly.pdbx_strand_id
1 'polypeptide(L)' 'MTVWNCTKPVIAVVNGYALGGACELVQVCDVKIASDRAIMGEPESGRGLGRRC' A
#
# COMPACT_ATOMS: atom_id res chain seq x y z
N MET A 1 14.31 -5.22 6.34
CA MET A 1 13.43 -4.30 5.60
C MET A 1 13.59 -2.91 6.19
N THR A 2 13.97 -1.91 5.39
CA THR A 2 14.48 -0.60 5.85
C THR A 2 13.41 0.39 6.28
N VAL A 3 12.15 0.22 5.82
CA VAL A 3 11.04 1.12 6.17
C VAL A 3 10.81 1.19 7.69
N TRP A 4 10.79 0.03 8.37
CA TRP A 4 10.58 -0.04 9.82
C TRP A 4 11.65 0.62 10.68
N ASN A 5 12.85 0.83 10.12
CA ASN A 5 13.98 1.39 10.84
C ASN A 5 14.41 2.75 10.27
N CYS A 6 13.53 3.40 9.50
CA CYS A 6 13.78 4.71 8.94
C CYS A 6 13.52 5.78 10.01
N THR A 7 14.52 6.60 10.31
CA THR A 7 14.37 7.76 11.22
C THR A 7 13.64 8.93 10.58
N LYS A 8 13.48 8.94 9.25
CA LYS A 8 12.69 9.93 8.52
C LYS A 8 11.32 9.34 8.19
N PRO A 9 10.25 10.15 8.20
CA PRO A 9 8.93 9.68 7.80
C PRO A 9 8.94 9.18 6.35
N VAL A 10 8.29 8.05 6.11
CA VAL A 10 8.18 7.41 4.80
C VAL A 10 6.79 7.66 4.24
N ILE A 11 6.74 8.18 3.02
CA ILE A 11 5.49 8.50 2.32
C ILE A 11 5.28 7.50 1.19
N ALA A 12 4.17 6.77 1.23
CA ALA A 12 3.72 5.94 0.12
C ALA A 12 2.80 6.74 -0.81
N VAL A 13 3.11 6.74 -2.10
CA VAL A 13 2.24 7.33 -3.14
C VAL A 13 1.79 6.23 -4.08
N VAL A 14 0.48 5.97 -4.11
CA VAL A 14 -0.12 4.87 -4.87
C VAL A 14 -0.95 5.45 -6.01
N ASN A 15 -0.54 5.20 -7.25
CA ASN A 15 -1.19 5.70 -8.45
C ASN A 15 -1.77 4.57 -9.34
N GLY A 16 -2.21 3.50 -8.70
CA GLY A 16 -2.69 2.29 -9.37
C GLY A 16 -2.74 1.12 -8.38
N TYR A 17 -2.26 -0.05 -8.81
CA TYR A 17 -2.35 -1.26 -8.01
C TYR A 17 -1.24 -1.34 -6.95
N ALA A 18 -1.60 -1.51 -5.68
CA ALA A 18 -0.73 -1.97 -4.61
C ALA A 18 -1.35 -3.22 -3.96
N LEU A 19 -1.02 -4.39 -4.50
CA LEU A 19 -1.62 -5.67 -4.14
C LEU A 19 -0.63 -6.60 -3.43
N GLY A 20 -1.12 -7.46 -2.53
CA GLY A 20 -0.32 -8.43 -1.78
C GLY A 20 0.79 -7.75 -0.98
N GLY A 21 2.05 -8.18 -1.13
CA GLY A 21 3.19 -7.57 -0.43
C GLY A 21 3.39 -6.06 -0.68
N ALA A 22 2.91 -5.53 -1.81
CA ALA A 22 2.90 -4.07 -2.02
C ALA A 22 1.84 -3.37 -1.15
N CYS A 23 0.72 -4.02 -0.86
CA CYS A 23 -0.29 -3.54 0.10
C CYS A 23 0.29 -3.50 1.51
N GLU A 24 0.99 -4.57 1.92
CA GLU A 24 1.70 -4.61 3.20
C GLU A 24 2.73 -3.49 3.31
N LEU A 25 3.54 -3.27 2.27
CA LEU A 25 4.51 -2.17 2.20
C LEU A 25 3.86 -0.79 2.37
N VAL A 26 2.73 -0.55 1.72
CA VAL A 26 2.00 0.72 1.87
C VAL A 26 1.43 0.86 3.28
N GLN A 27 0.99 -0.25 3.91
CA GLN A 27 0.44 -0.20 5.26
C GLN A 27 1.46 0.23 6.32
N VAL A 28 2.73 -0.12 6.13
CA VAL A 28 3.80 0.17 7.09
C VAL A 28 4.39 1.59 6.96
N CYS A 29 4.00 2.35 5.93
CA CYS A 29 4.40 3.74 5.75
C CYS A 29 3.60 4.69 6.65
N ASP A 30 4.23 5.79 7.06
CA ASP A 30 3.63 6.80 7.95
C ASP A 30 2.49 7.58 7.28
N VAL A 31 2.68 7.94 6.00
CA VAL A 31 1.70 8.70 5.22
C VAL A 31 1.43 7.97 3.91
N LYS A 32 0.15 7.92 3.53
CA LYS A 32 -0.33 7.21 2.36
C LYS A 32 -1.14 8.18 1.53
N ILE A 33 -0.73 8.38 0.28
CA ILE A 33 -1.41 9.22 -0.71
C ILE A 33 -1.88 8.30 -1.82
N ALA A 34 -3.18 8.21 -2.01
CA ALA A 34 -3.80 7.38 -3.03
C ALA A 34 -4.45 8.24 -4.11
N SER A 35 -4.22 7.88 -5.38
CA SER A 35 -5.03 8.39 -6.49
C SER A 35 -6.43 7.80 -6.41
N ASP A 36 -7.41 8.48 -7.01
CA ASP A 36 -8.75 7.98 -7.30
C ASP A 36 -8.81 6.59 -8.01
N ARG A 37 -7.76 6.27 -8.77
CA ARG A 37 -7.58 4.98 -9.45
C ARG A 37 -6.75 3.97 -8.65
N ALA A 38 -6.35 4.30 -7.43
CA ALA A 38 -5.55 3.41 -6.60
C ALA A 38 -6.39 2.22 -6.15
N ILE A 39 -5.83 1.02 -6.27
CA ILE A 39 -6.48 -0.24 -5.93
C ILE A 39 -5.53 -0.98 -4.98
N MET A 40 -5.99 -1.19 -3.74
CA MET A 40 -5.19 -1.85 -2.72
C MET A 40 -5.92 -3.06 -2.15
N GLY A 41 -5.18 -4.11 -1.80
CA GLY A 41 -5.72 -5.30 -1.16
C GLY A 41 -4.90 -6.56 -1.38
N GLU A 42 -5.31 -7.64 -0.74
CA GLU A 42 -4.59 -8.92 -0.73
C GLU A 42 -5.29 -9.94 -1.64
N PRO A 43 -4.78 -10.16 -2.88
CA PRO A 43 -5.35 -11.12 -3.81
C PRO A 43 -5.28 -12.57 -3.28
N GLU A 44 -4.31 -12.88 -2.43
CA GLU A 44 -4.08 -14.20 -1.84
C GLU A 44 -5.22 -14.71 -0.95
N SER A 45 -5.99 -13.81 -0.33
CA SER A 45 -7.10 -14.18 0.56
C SER A 45 -8.39 -14.55 -0.19
N GLY A 46 -8.40 -14.59 -1.53
CA GLY A 46 -9.55 -15.03 -2.34
C GLY A 46 -10.80 -14.13 -2.26
N ARG A 47 -10.79 -13.09 -1.41
CA ARG A 47 -11.81 -12.03 -1.31
C ARG A 47 -11.45 -10.78 -2.13
N GLY A 48 -10.34 -10.82 -2.87
CA GLY A 48 -9.66 -9.69 -3.47
C GLY A 48 -10.18 -9.31 -4.87
N LEU A 49 -11.12 -8.37 -4.92
CA LEU A 49 -10.86 -7.20 -5.76
C LEU A 49 -10.31 -6.15 -4.80
N GLY A 50 -9.08 -5.68 -5.04
CA GLY A 50 -8.60 -4.51 -4.33
C GLY A 50 -9.68 -3.42 -4.41
N ARG A 51 -10.07 -2.89 -3.25
CA ARG A 51 -11.05 -1.81 -3.25
C ARG A 51 -10.34 -0.55 -3.69
N ARG A 52 -11.05 0.29 -4.43
CA ARG A 52 -10.56 1.65 -4.66
C ARG A 52 -10.38 2.32 -3.31
N CYS A 53 -9.19 2.88 -3.10
CA CYS A 53 -8.82 3.55 -1.86
C CYS A 53 -9.54 4.90 -1.73
#